data_AF-E3KHW2-F1
#
_entry.id   AF-E3KHW2-F1
#
_cell.length_a   1.000
_cell.length_b   1.000
_cell.length_c   1.000
_cell.angle_alpha   90.00
_cell.angle_beta   90.00
_cell.angle_gamma   90.00
#
_symmetry.space_group_name_H-M   'P 1'
#
loop_
_entity.id
_entity.type
_entity.pdbx_description
1 polymer ?
#
loop_
_entity_poly.entity_id
_entity_poly.type
_entity_poly.pdbx_seq_one_letter_code
_entity_poly.pdbx_strand_id
1 'polypeptide(L)'
;MVCSNLIVLALINLIPALHGALTQIARQPRPIGQIPSALDHVDDFARSYLHSNEKPYPSALIVFDNNGPLVPNKDPEIPGSGPTAQHVAKAKELLTRLASDRNNCVWVITARNPTEMKEYDSIAYLKVGSEHGAVARLNKGDKVEQDDFAYPEARLLRGAISRMAERHGVKITPKPTLSSAAFTYAGNDPRKMDKFFEELNAVLDREEHYSAFTLKELPTGVVLISNPSQNKGPRLEKILRTKRCTS
;
A
#
# COMPACT_ATOMS: atom_id res chain seq x y z
N MET A 1 -4.23 -33.90 12.95
CA MET A 1 -4.85 -33.02 11.94
C MET A 1 -4.81 -31.60 12.48
N VAL A 2 -3.72 -30.85 12.25
CA VAL A 2 -3.39 -30.01 11.09
C VAL A 2 -4.12 -28.65 11.16
N CYS A 3 -3.30 -27.59 11.22
CA CYS A 3 -3.59 -26.16 11.05
C CYS A 3 -4.18 -25.39 12.24
N SER A 4 -3.33 -24.59 12.91
CA SER A 4 -3.58 -23.17 13.26
C SER A 4 -2.46 -22.65 14.17
N ASN A 5 -1.36 -22.17 13.59
CA ASN A 5 -0.38 -21.33 14.30
C ASN A 5 0.10 -20.27 13.30
N LEU A 6 -0.73 -19.25 13.12
CA LEU A 6 -0.45 -18.06 12.31
C LEU A 6 -0.35 -16.90 13.30
N ILE A 7 0.88 -16.58 13.71
CA ILE A 7 1.16 -15.41 14.55
C ILE A 7 1.32 -14.22 13.62
N VAL A 8 0.28 -13.40 13.56
CA VAL A 8 0.28 -12.06 12.95
C VAL A 8 0.94 -11.12 13.94
N LEU A 9 2.05 -10.45 13.62
CA LEU A 9 2.47 -9.20 14.31
C LEU A 9 3.68 -8.50 13.65
N ALA A 10 3.40 -7.35 13.02
CA ALA A 10 4.10 -6.08 13.23
C ALA A 10 3.15 -4.93 12.80
N LEU A 11 2.04 -4.80 13.53
CA LEU A 11 1.04 -3.75 13.34
C LEU A 11 1.49 -2.48 14.05
N ILE A 12 2.16 -1.60 13.33
CA ILE A 12 2.13 -0.17 13.65
C ILE A 12 1.52 0.47 12.40
N ASN A 13 0.34 1.08 12.55
CA ASN A 13 -0.46 1.81 11.55
C ASN A 13 -1.30 1.11 10.44
N LEU A 14 -1.61 -0.21 10.46
CA LEU A 14 -2.77 -0.72 9.65
C LEU A 14 -4.13 -0.67 10.39
N ILE A 15 -4.36 0.38 11.17
CA ILE A 15 -5.27 0.33 12.33
C ILE A 15 -6.80 0.34 12.03
N PRO A 16 -7.34 0.68 10.85
CA PRO A 16 -8.78 0.46 10.62
C PRO A 16 -9.12 -0.91 9.99
N ALA A 17 -8.43 -1.29 8.91
CA ALA A 17 -8.84 -2.45 8.10
C ALA A 17 -8.44 -3.81 8.69
N LEU A 18 -7.26 -3.90 9.32
CA LEU A 18 -6.83 -5.15 9.96
C LEU A 18 -7.49 -5.37 11.32
N HIS A 19 -7.84 -4.27 12.01
CA HIS A 19 -8.60 -4.34 13.24
C HIS A 19 -9.99 -4.94 12.96
N GLY A 20 -10.68 -4.53 11.89
CA GLY A 20 -11.99 -5.10 11.52
C GLY A 20 -11.98 -6.60 11.24
N ALA A 21 -10.92 -7.12 10.59
CA ALA A 21 -10.80 -8.55 10.31
C ALA A 21 -10.35 -9.38 11.53
N LEU A 22 -9.48 -8.84 12.39
CA LEU A 22 -9.01 -9.51 13.61
C LEU A 22 -10.00 -9.42 14.79
N THR A 23 -10.90 -8.42 14.80
CA THR A 23 -11.93 -8.24 15.83
C THR A 23 -13.19 -9.06 15.64
N GLN A 24 -13.29 -9.92 14.61
CA GLN A 24 -14.28 -11.01 14.68
C GLN A 24 -14.05 -11.93 15.90
N ILE A 25 -12.86 -11.88 16.52
CA ILE A 25 -12.53 -12.60 17.76
C ILE A 25 -12.76 -11.73 19.03
N ALA A 26 -12.93 -10.42 18.92
CA ALA A 26 -13.15 -9.53 20.08
C ALA A 26 -14.30 -8.56 19.83
N ARG A 27 -15.43 -8.85 20.49
CA ARG A 27 -16.59 -7.95 20.60
C ARG A 27 -16.11 -6.56 21.07
N GLN A 28 -16.30 -5.57 20.21
CA GLN A 28 -16.01 -4.13 20.35
C GLN A 28 -14.53 -3.70 20.19
N PRO A 29 -14.25 -2.73 19.29
CA PRO A 29 -12.92 -2.14 19.16
C PRO A 29 -12.54 -1.40 20.44
N ARG A 30 -11.39 -1.73 21.03
CA ARG A 30 -10.87 -0.98 22.18
C ARG A 30 -10.40 0.41 21.71
N PRO A 31 -10.67 1.49 22.47
CA PRO A 31 -10.06 2.79 22.21
C PRO A 31 -8.53 2.69 22.13
N ILE A 32 -7.89 3.43 21.22
CA ILE A 32 -6.44 3.37 20.98
C ILE A 32 -5.63 3.56 22.28
N GLY A 33 -6.08 4.46 23.17
CA GLY A 33 -5.43 4.71 24.46
C GLY A 33 -5.53 3.57 25.49
N GLN A 34 -6.26 2.50 25.18
CA GLN A 34 -6.42 1.30 26.02
C GLN A 34 -5.68 0.08 25.44
N ILE A 35 -4.94 0.25 24.33
CA ILE A 35 -4.09 -0.78 23.76
C ILE A 35 -2.73 -0.71 24.47
N PRO A 36 -2.27 -1.80 25.13
CA PRO A 36 -0.95 -1.83 25.77
C PRO A 36 0.17 -1.52 24.78
N SER A 37 1.26 -0.91 25.27
CA SER A 37 2.41 -0.63 24.41
C SER A 37 3.02 -1.94 23.93
N ALA A 38 3.40 -2.01 22.65
CA ALA A 38 4.15 -3.14 22.13
C ALA A 38 5.52 -3.30 22.83
N LEU A 39 6.07 -2.22 23.39
CA LEU A 39 7.33 -2.24 24.13
C LEU A 39 7.21 -3.02 25.45
N ASP A 40 6.03 -3.04 26.07
CA ASP A 40 5.78 -3.76 27.32
C ASP A 40 5.82 -5.29 27.12
N HIS A 41 5.76 -5.74 25.86
CA HIS A 41 5.69 -7.15 25.47
C HIS A 41 6.88 -7.58 24.60
N VAL A 42 8.00 -6.85 24.66
CA VAL A 42 9.19 -7.14 23.82
C VAL A 42 9.75 -8.53 24.09
N ASP A 43 9.81 -8.97 25.34
CA ASP A 43 10.34 -10.30 25.69
C ASP A 43 9.41 -11.43 25.23
N ASP A 44 8.09 -11.19 25.26
CA ASP A 44 7.09 -12.12 24.72
C ASP A 44 7.22 -12.21 23.20
N PHE A 45 7.40 -11.07 22.54
CA PHE A 45 7.62 -10.98 21.11
C PHE A 45 8.91 -11.69 20.68
N ALA A 46 10.02 -11.44 21.38
CA ALA A 46 11.32 -12.05 21.08
C ALA A 46 11.26 -13.58 21.23
N ARG A 47 10.63 -14.09 22.30
CA ARG A 47 10.42 -15.54 22.48
C ARG A 47 9.55 -16.15 21.39
N SER A 48 8.46 -15.48 21.03
CA SER A 48 7.57 -15.92 19.94
C SER A 48 8.30 -15.97 18.59
N TYR A 49 9.08 -14.95 18.28
CA TYR A 49 9.91 -14.88 17.08
C TYR A 49 10.92 -16.03 17.02
N LEU A 50 11.67 -16.29 18.11
CA LEU A 50 12.63 -17.39 18.17
C LEU A 50 11.96 -18.76 18.02
N HIS A 51 10.84 -18.99 18.71
CA HIS A 51 10.11 -20.26 18.62
C HIS A 51 9.54 -20.53 17.22
N SER A 52 9.18 -19.48 16.47
CA SER A 52 8.69 -19.61 15.10
C SER A 52 9.74 -20.18 14.12
N ASN A 53 11.03 -20.14 14.49
CA ASN A 53 12.14 -20.65 13.71
C ASN A 53 12.49 -22.12 14.01
N GLU A 54 11.83 -22.78 14.97
CA GLU A 54 12.16 -24.14 15.45
C GLU A 54 11.43 -25.28 14.72
N LYS A 55 10.54 -24.99 13.76
CA LYS A 55 9.72 -25.99 13.04
C LYS A 55 10.17 -26.18 11.58
N PRO A 56 9.87 -27.32 10.93
CA PRO A 56 10.42 -27.68 9.61
C PRO A 56 10.01 -26.77 8.43
N TYR A 57 9.24 -25.72 8.69
CA TYR A 57 8.94 -24.65 7.74
C TYR A 57 9.08 -23.32 8.49
N PRO A 58 10.13 -22.53 8.25
CA PRO A 58 10.23 -21.21 8.85
C PRO A 58 9.45 -20.22 7.98
N SER A 59 8.77 -19.26 8.59
CA SER A 59 8.45 -18.00 7.90
C SER A 59 7.77 -17.06 8.88
N ALA A 60 8.54 -16.43 9.76
CA ALA A 60 8.03 -15.28 10.49
C ALA A 60 7.60 -14.24 9.45
N LEU A 61 6.29 -14.01 9.33
CA LEU A 61 5.74 -13.00 8.42
C LEU A 61 5.81 -11.65 9.13
N ILE A 62 6.65 -10.78 8.61
CA ILE A 62 6.88 -9.44 9.15
C ILE A 62 6.41 -8.44 8.10
N VAL A 63 5.41 -7.64 8.45
CA VAL A 63 4.79 -6.69 7.52
C VAL A 63 4.84 -5.30 8.13
N PHE A 64 5.46 -4.36 7.44
CA PHE A 64 5.54 -2.96 7.86
C PHE A 64 4.68 -2.08 6.96
N ASP A 65 4.00 -1.10 7.55
CA ASP A 65 3.71 0.14 6.82
C ASP A 65 4.99 0.98 6.70
N ASN A 66 5.11 1.75 5.63
CA ASN A 66 6.25 2.63 5.43
C ASN A 66 6.12 3.93 6.24
N ASN A 67 5.10 4.73 5.93
CA ASN A 67 4.92 6.06 6.49
C ASN A 67 4.22 5.97 7.86
N GLY A 68 4.84 6.56 8.89
CA GLY A 68 4.52 6.39 10.29
C GLY A 68 5.50 5.44 10.98
N PRO A 69 5.45 4.11 10.72
CA PRO A 69 6.27 3.15 11.48
C PRO A 69 7.75 3.11 11.12
N LEU A 70 8.09 3.05 9.83
CA LEU A 70 9.49 2.96 9.40
C LEU A 70 10.10 4.34 9.24
N VAL A 71 9.33 5.28 8.70
CA VAL A 71 9.75 6.66 8.52
C VAL A 71 8.63 7.61 8.92
N PRO A 72 8.93 8.80 9.47
CA PRO A 72 7.90 9.76 9.86
C PRO A 72 6.98 10.15 8.70
N ASN A 73 5.72 10.45 9.04
CA ASN A 73 4.80 11.05 8.08
C ASN A 73 5.27 12.45 7.70
N LYS A 74 5.10 12.80 6.42
CA LYS A 74 5.22 14.19 5.99
C LYS A 74 3.93 14.90 6.38
N ASP A 75 4.08 15.98 7.14
CA ASP A 75 3.02 16.91 7.46
C ASP A 75 3.05 18.07 6.44
N PRO A 76 2.01 18.27 5.62
CA PRO A 76 1.99 19.33 4.64
C PRO A 76 2.04 20.74 5.26
N GLU A 77 1.67 20.91 6.53
CA GLU A 77 1.63 22.20 7.21
C GLU A 77 2.95 22.57 7.88
N ILE A 78 3.85 21.60 8.09
CA ILE A 78 5.11 21.79 8.80
C ILE A 78 6.28 21.66 7.80
N PRO A 79 6.94 22.77 7.39
CA PRO A 79 8.11 22.73 6.54
C PRO A 79 9.23 21.87 7.15
N GLY A 80 9.83 21.00 6.35
CA GLY A 80 10.89 20.08 6.80
C GLY A 80 10.38 18.83 7.53
N SER A 81 9.07 18.65 7.68
CA SER A 81 8.50 17.41 8.21
C SER A 81 8.67 16.24 7.23
N GLY A 82 8.61 15.02 7.78
CA GLY A 82 8.70 13.78 7.02
C GLY A 82 10.06 13.06 7.13
N PRO A 83 10.33 12.11 6.22
CA PRO A 83 11.54 11.31 6.28
C PRO A 83 12.79 12.16 6.02
N THR A 84 13.80 12.00 6.88
CA THR A 84 15.17 12.48 6.63
C THR A 84 16.00 11.35 6.05
N ALA A 85 17.17 11.67 5.47
CA ALA A 85 18.11 10.65 5.00
C ALA A 85 18.49 9.66 6.11
N GLN A 86 18.59 10.14 7.36
CA GLN A 86 18.90 9.29 8.51
C GLN A 86 17.73 8.34 8.86
N HIS A 87 16.48 8.80 8.78
CA HIS A 87 15.31 7.93 8.97
C HIS A 87 15.29 6.80 7.94
N VAL A 88 15.49 7.15 6.67
CA VAL A 88 15.55 6.16 5.58
C VAL A 88 16.72 5.20 5.77
N ALA A 89 17.89 5.67 6.18
CA ALA A 89 19.05 4.82 6.43
C ALA A 89 18.78 3.79 7.54
N LYS A 90 18.18 4.20 8.66
CA LYS A 90 17.78 3.30 9.75
C LYS A 90 16.75 2.27 9.31
N ALA A 91 15.73 2.68 8.57
CA ALA A 91 14.73 1.77 8.01
C ALA A 91 15.39 0.74 7.06
N LYS A 92 16.30 1.19 6.19
CA LYS A 92 17.05 0.31 5.30
C LYS A 92 17.90 -0.71 6.05
N GLU A 93 18.60 -0.28 7.10
CA GLU A 93 19.43 -1.17 7.92
C GLU A 93 18.60 -2.27 8.58
N LEU A 94 17.47 -1.89 9.21
CA LEU A 94 16.53 -2.83 9.82
C LEU A 94 15.99 -3.84 8.80
N LEU A 95 15.44 -3.34 7.69
CA LEU A 95 14.84 -4.18 6.65
C LEU A 95 15.88 -5.10 6.00
N THR A 96 17.12 -4.64 5.83
CA THR A 96 18.22 -5.46 5.29
C THR A 96 18.54 -6.61 6.22
N ARG A 97 18.66 -6.34 7.53
CA ARG A 97 18.92 -7.40 8.53
C ARG A 97 17.78 -8.42 8.56
N LEU A 98 16.53 -7.96 8.66
CA LEU A 98 15.37 -8.86 8.71
C LEU A 98 15.23 -9.69 7.43
N ALA A 99 15.40 -9.08 6.25
CA ALA A 99 15.25 -9.78 4.97
C ALA A 99 16.42 -10.71 4.63
N SER A 100 17.59 -10.52 5.26
CA SER A 100 18.74 -11.41 5.08
C SER A 100 18.58 -12.76 5.77
N ASP A 101 17.73 -12.83 6.81
CA ASP A 101 17.36 -14.08 7.46
C ASP A 101 16.34 -14.83 6.59
N ARG A 102 16.71 -16.04 6.15
CA ARG A 102 15.88 -16.89 5.29
C ARG A 102 14.63 -17.40 5.99
N ASN A 103 14.59 -17.32 7.31
CA ASN A 103 13.43 -17.68 8.10
C ASN A 103 12.39 -16.56 8.15
N ASN A 104 12.71 -15.38 7.63
CA ASN A 104 11.82 -14.24 7.59
C ASN A 104 11.18 -14.03 6.23
N CYS A 105 9.93 -13.60 6.27
CA CYS A 105 9.23 -13.06 5.14
C CYS A 105 8.90 -11.60 5.40
N VAL A 106 9.73 -10.70 4.88
CA VAL A 106 9.61 -9.27 5.14
C VAL A 106 8.89 -8.58 4.00
N TRP A 107 7.82 -7.87 4.36
CA TRP A 107 7.04 -7.02 3.46
C TRP A 107 7.03 -5.57 3.95
N VAL A 108 7.12 -4.64 3.02
CA VAL A 108 6.70 -3.24 3.22
C VAL A 108 5.47 -2.98 2.36
N ILE A 109 4.33 -2.64 2.97
CA ILE A 109 3.09 -2.31 2.25
C ILE A 109 2.72 -0.84 2.47
N THR A 110 2.71 -0.06 1.40
CA THR A 110 2.62 1.40 1.40
C THR A 110 1.56 1.90 0.44
N ALA A 111 1.04 3.11 0.69
CA ALA A 111 0.19 3.84 -0.26
C ALA A 111 0.99 4.43 -1.44
N ARG A 112 2.32 4.55 -1.29
CA ARG A 112 3.21 5.17 -2.27
C ARG A 112 3.27 4.38 -3.58
N ASN A 113 3.61 5.10 -4.65
CA ASN A 113 3.81 4.50 -5.97
C ASN A 113 5.11 3.68 -6.02
N PRO A 114 5.23 2.66 -6.88
CA PRO A 114 6.44 1.85 -6.99
C PRO A 114 7.71 2.67 -7.25
N THR A 115 7.61 3.72 -8.06
CA THR A 115 8.72 4.60 -8.42
C THR A 115 9.25 5.43 -7.27
N GLU A 116 8.47 5.57 -6.20
CA GLU A 116 8.83 6.30 -4.98
C GLU A 116 9.50 5.40 -3.94
N MET A 117 9.54 4.08 -4.13
CA MET A 117 10.09 3.13 -3.16
C MET A 117 11.53 2.68 -3.49
N LYS A 118 12.22 3.45 -4.34
CA LYS A 118 13.54 3.12 -4.88
C LYS A 118 14.61 2.95 -3.81
N GLU A 119 14.47 3.62 -2.68
CA GLU A 119 15.38 3.49 -1.53
C GLU A 119 15.55 2.04 -1.07
N TYR A 120 14.52 1.21 -1.25
CA TYR A 120 14.48 -0.18 -0.82
C TYR A 120 14.75 -1.20 -1.94
N ASP A 121 14.94 -0.76 -3.20
CA ASP A 121 15.17 -1.67 -4.34
C ASP A 121 16.51 -2.43 -4.27
N SER A 122 17.44 -1.91 -3.46
CA SER A 122 18.74 -2.55 -3.21
C SER A 122 18.67 -3.72 -2.23
N ILE A 123 17.58 -3.88 -1.48
CA ILE A 123 17.47 -4.88 -0.42
C ILE A 123 17.02 -6.22 -1.02
N ALA A 124 17.90 -7.21 -1.00
CA ALA A 124 17.58 -8.56 -1.46
C ALA A 124 16.49 -9.20 -0.58
N TYR A 125 15.61 -10.00 -1.20
CA TYR A 125 14.52 -10.75 -0.55
C TYR A 125 13.41 -9.93 0.13
N LEU A 126 13.55 -8.61 0.17
CA LEU A 126 12.51 -7.69 0.61
C LEU A 126 11.39 -7.57 -0.44
N LYS A 127 10.17 -7.82 0.03
CA LYS A 127 8.94 -7.69 -0.75
C LYS A 127 8.32 -6.32 -0.50
N VAL A 128 7.80 -5.69 -1.55
CA VAL A 128 7.19 -4.34 -1.46
C VAL A 128 5.83 -4.35 -2.12
N GLY A 129 4.78 -4.04 -1.36
CA GLY A 129 3.43 -3.75 -1.83
C GLY A 129 3.22 -2.24 -1.96
N SER A 130 3.26 -1.71 -3.18
CA SER A 130 2.97 -0.30 -3.49
C SER A 130 1.49 -0.11 -3.84
N GLU A 131 1.03 1.15 -3.85
CA GLU A 131 -0.37 1.51 -4.14
C GLU A 131 -1.34 0.68 -3.26
N HIS A 132 -1.16 0.77 -1.94
CA HIS A 132 -1.89 0.00 -0.94
C HIS A 132 -1.77 -1.53 -1.10
N GLY A 133 -0.75 -2.03 -1.80
CA GLY A 133 -0.56 -3.47 -2.04
C GLY A 133 -1.15 -3.99 -3.35
N ALA A 134 -1.75 -3.12 -4.18
CA ALA A 134 -2.22 -3.50 -5.52
C ALA A 134 -1.07 -3.88 -6.45
N VAL A 135 0.13 -3.35 -6.20
CA VAL A 135 1.33 -3.64 -6.97
C VAL A 135 2.38 -4.26 -6.04
N ALA A 136 2.82 -5.46 -6.31
CA ALA A 136 3.80 -6.19 -5.50
C ALA A 136 5.09 -6.47 -6.26
N ARG A 137 6.22 -6.10 -5.67
CA ARG A 137 7.55 -6.56 -6.06
C ARG A 137 7.97 -7.67 -5.10
N LEU A 138 8.21 -8.88 -5.60
CA LEU A 138 8.54 -10.03 -4.76
C LEU A 138 10.04 -10.12 -4.43
N ASN A 139 10.92 -9.90 -5.40
CA ASN A 139 12.35 -9.70 -5.16
C ASN A 139 12.91 -8.61 -6.07
N LYS A 140 14.19 -8.29 -5.87
CA LYS A 140 14.95 -7.43 -6.78
C LYS A 140 15.03 -8.07 -8.16
N GLY A 141 14.68 -7.32 -9.19
CA GLY A 141 14.76 -7.75 -10.59
C GLY A 141 13.62 -8.67 -11.04
N ASP A 142 12.75 -9.10 -10.13
CA ASP A 142 11.55 -9.87 -10.48
C ASP A 142 10.58 -9.01 -11.30
N LYS A 143 9.79 -9.67 -12.14
CA LYS A 143 8.58 -9.06 -12.71
C LYS A 143 7.66 -8.65 -11.55
N VAL A 144 7.17 -7.43 -11.64
CA VAL A 144 6.19 -6.91 -10.68
C VAL A 144 4.92 -7.73 -10.81
N GLU A 145 4.50 -8.36 -9.70
CA GLU A 145 3.22 -9.02 -9.58
C GLU A 145 2.16 -7.96 -9.31
N GLN A 146 1.03 -8.03 -10.00
CA GLN A 146 -0.07 -7.08 -9.83
C GLN A 146 -1.26 -7.84 -9.25
N ASP A 147 -2.01 -7.17 -8.39
CA ASP A 147 -3.26 -7.70 -7.86
C ASP A 147 -4.41 -7.45 -8.82
N ASP A 148 -5.44 -8.30 -8.75
CA ASP A 148 -6.51 -8.35 -9.75
C ASP A 148 -7.51 -7.18 -9.68
N PHE A 149 -7.25 -6.16 -8.84
CA PHE A 149 -8.17 -5.05 -8.56
C PHE A 149 -8.32 -4.03 -9.72
N ALA A 150 -8.05 -4.44 -10.97
CA ALA A 150 -8.30 -3.73 -12.23
C ALA A 150 -7.11 -2.93 -12.84
N TYR A 151 -5.97 -3.59 -13.05
CA TYR A 151 -4.82 -3.00 -13.75
C TYR A 151 -5.05 -2.76 -15.26
N PRO A 152 -5.65 -3.69 -16.03
CA PRO A 152 -5.99 -3.45 -17.43
C PRO A 152 -6.91 -2.22 -17.60
N GLU A 153 -7.92 -2.12 -16.76
CA GLU A 153 -8.93 -1.08 -16.77
C GLU A 153 -8.31 0.26 -16.36
N ALA A 154 -7.47 0.30 -15.32
CA ALA A 154 -6.76 1.52 -14.95
C ALA A 154 -5.88 2.06 -16.09
N ARG A 155 -5.24 1.18 -16.87
CA ARG A 155 -4.46 1.58 -18.06
C ARG A 155 -5.36 2.15 -19.15
N LEU A 156 -6.49 1.49 -19.45
CA LEU A 156 -7.47 1.97 -20.43
C LEU A 156 -8.06 3.32 -20.01
N LEU A 157 -8.39 3.45 -18.74
CA LEU A 157 -8.91 4.67 -18.11
C LEU A 157 -7.95 5.84 -18.26
N ARG A 158 -6.65 5.65 -17.94
CA ARG A 158 -5.63 6.71 -18.16
C ARG A 158 -5.57 7.17 -19.62
N GLY A 159 -5.70 6.23 -20.56
CA GLY A 159 -5.76 6.54 -22.00
C GLY A 159 -7.04 7.29 -22.38
N ALA A 160 -8.19 6.89 -21.82
CA ALA A 160 -9.48 7.55 -22.04
C ALA A 160 -9.47 8.99 -21.51
N ILE A 161 -8.97 9.20 -20.29
CA ILE A 161 -8.80 10.51 -19.66
C ILE A 161 -7.91 11.42 -20.51
N SER A 162 -6.79 10.90 -21.03
CA SER A 162 -5.86 11.71 -21.86
C SER A 162 -6.53 12.16 -23.16
N ARG A 163 -7.23 11.26 -23.86
CA ARG A 163 -7.99 11.60 -25.08
C ARG A 163 -9.13 12.57 -24.79
N MET A 164 -9.81 12.40 -23.66
CA MET A 164 -10.88 13.29 -23.23
C MET A 164 -10.34 14.69 -22.95
N ALA A 165 -9.19 14.81 -22.27
CA ALA A 165 -8.54 16.08 -22.01
C ALA A 165 -8.17 16.82 -23.31
N GLU A 166 -7.65 16.09 -24.30
CA GLU A 166 -7.36 16.63 -25.64
C GLU A 166 -8.62 17.15 -26.34
N ARG A 167 -9.72 16.39 -26.33
CA ARG A 167 -11.00 16.79 -26.94
C ARG A 167 -11.58 18.05 -26.32
N HIS A 168 -11.50 18.19 -24.99
CA HIS A 168 -11.99 19.38 -24.28
C HIS A 168 -11.00 20.54 -24.31
N GLY A 169 -9.79 20.34 -24.84
CA GLY A 169 -8.74 21.36 -24.89
C GLY A 169 -8.28 21.78 -23.49
N VAL A 170 -8.24 20.84 -22.54
CA VAL A 170 -7.74 21.04 -21.17
C VAL A 170 -6.39 20.37 -20.99
N LYS A 171 -5.55 20.95 -20.14
CA LYS A 171 -4.21 20.44 -19.82
C LYS A 171 -4.26 19.70 -18.50
N ILE A 172 -3.97 18.40 -18.53
CA ILE A 172 -3.75 17.60 -17.33
C ILE A 172 -2.29 17.18 -17.24
N THR A 173 -1.78 17.02 -16.02
CA THR A 173 -0.45 16.44 -15.76
C THR A 173 -0.63 15.12 -15.03
N PRO A 174 -0.40 13.98 -15.70
CA PRO A 174 -0.54 12.67 -15.08
C PRO A 174 0.43 12.47 -13.90
N LYS A 175 -0.03 11.74 -12.88
CA LYS A 175 0.79 11.23 -11.78
C LYS A 175 1.10 9.75 -12.02
N PRO A 176 2.27 9.27 -11.56
CA PRO A 176 2.76 7.93 -11.90
C PRO A 176 2.08 6.84 -11.05
N THR A 177 0.85 6.45 -11.43
CA THR A 177 0.10 5.36 -10.82
C THR A 177 -0.07 4.18 -11.78
N LEU A 178 -0.12 2.97 -11.24
CA LEU A 178 -0.26 1.73 -12.01
C LEU A 178 -1.67 1.15 -11.92
N SER A 179 -2.25 1.03 -10.73
CA SER A 179 -3.59 0.45 -10.51
C SER A 179 -4.71 1.49 -10.45
N SER A 180 -4.38 2.77 -10.63
CA SER A 180 -5.31 3.89 -10.61
C SER A 180 -4.96 4.92 -11.69
N ALA A 181 -5.80 5.94 -11.85
CA ALA A 181 -5.48 7.12 -12.63
C ALA A 181 -5.40 8.34 -11.71
N ALA A 182 -4.33 9.13 -11.80
CA ALA A 182 -4.23 10.37 -11.06
C ALA A 182 -3.63 11.49 -11.91
N PHE A 183 -4.08 12.72 -11.72
CA PHE A 183 -3.60 13.88 -12.45
C PHE A 183 -3.85 15.20 -11.71
N THR A 184 -3.11 16.25 -12.08
CA THR A 184 -3.37 17.65 -11.68
C THR A 184 -3.79 18.47 -12.90
N TYR A 185 -4.56 19.55 -12.70
CA TYR A 185 -5.19 20.30 -13.80
C TYR A 185 -5.20 21.83 -13.58
N ALA A 186 -4.25 22.36 -12.81
CA ALA A 186 -4.16 23.80 -12.54
C ALA A 186 -3.99 24.63 -13.83
N GLY A 187 -4.60 25.82 -13.87
CA GLY A 187 -4.45 26.79 -14.96
C GLY A 187 -5.36 26.56 -16.18
N ASN A 188 -6.35 25.68 -16.08
CA ASN A 188 -7.38 25.52 -17.11
C ASN A 188 -8.54 26.52 -16.94
N ASP A 189 -9.27 26.75 -18.05
CA ASP A 189 -10.56 27.44 -18.01
C ASP A 189 -11.58 26.61 -17.19
N PRO A 190 -12.24 27.19 -16.17
CA PRO A 190 -13.17 26.46 -15.32
C PRO A 190 -14.31 25.79 -16.09
N ARG A 191 -14.92 26.47 -17.08
CA ARG A 191 -16.06 25.92 -17.82
C ARG A 191 -15.67 24.72 -18.68
N LYS A 192 -14.43 24.70 -19.20
CA LYS A 192 -13.89 23.53 -19.91
C LYS A 192 -13.62 22.38 -18.96
N MET A 193 -13.11 22.66 -17.76
CA MET A 193 -12.90 21.64 -16.74
C MET A 193 -14.21 21.02 -16.25
N ASP A 194 -15.24 21.84 -16.05
CA ASP A 194 -16.57 21.35 -15.64
C ASP A 194 -17.12 20.35 -16.65
N LYS A 195 -17.09 20.69 -17.95
CA LYS A 195 -17.51 19.77 -19.04
C LYS A 195 -16.67 18.51 -19.11
N PHE A 196 -15.36 18.63 -18.89
CA PHE A 196 -14.46 17.49 -18.83
C PHE A 196 -14.83 16.56 -17.67
N PHE A 197 -15.12 17.09 -16.47
CA PHE A 197 -15.52 16.29 -15.31
C PHE A 197 -16.93 15.70 -15.46
N GLU A 198 -17.86 16.41 -16.09
CA GLU A 198 -19.18 15.86 -16.44
C GLU A 198 -19.05 14.62 -17.34
N GLU A 199 -18.24 14.71 -18.40
CA GLU A 199 -18.00 13.57 -19.29
C GLU A 199 -17.23 12.45 -18.58
N LEU A 200 -16.24 12.78 -17.75
CA LEU A 200 -15.46 11.82 -17.00
C LEU A 200 -16.33 11.01 -16.03
N ASN A 201 -17.18 11.67 -15.25
CA ASN A 201 -18.13 10.98 -14.38
C ASN A 201 -19.11 10.12 -15.19
N ALA A 202 -19.61 10.61 -16.33
CA ALA A 202 -20.48 9.83 -17.20
C ALA A 202 -19.80 8.56 -17.75
N VAL A 203 -18.50 8.62 -18.07
CA VAL A 203 -17.73 7.44 -18.49
C VAL A 203 -17.56 6.44 -17.34
N LEU A 204 -17.25 6.91 -16.13
CA LEU A 204 -17.10 6.05 -14.96
C LEU A 204 -18.41 5.35 -14.59
N ASP A 205 -19.55 6.03 -14.76
CA ASP A 205 -20.87 5.49 -14.43
C ASP A 205 -21.43 4.53 -15.50
N ARG A 206 -21.16 4.78 -16.79
CA ARG A 206 -21.77 4.04 -17.91
C ARG A 206 -20.98 2.83 -18.38
N GLU A 207 -19.66 2.88 -18.26
CA GLU A 207 -18.82 1.79 -18.74
C GLU A 207 -18.65 0.73 -17.64
N GLU A 208 -19.20 -0.46 -17.86
CA GLU A 208 -19.24 -1.56 -16.86
C GLU A 208 -17.86 -1.88 -16.30
N HIS A 209 -16.82 -1.87 -17.13
CA HIS A 209 -15.43 -2.12 -16.71
C HIS A 209 -14.80 -0.98 -15.90
N TYR A 210 -15.42 0.20 -15.80
CA TYR A 210 -15.00 1.27 -14.90
C TYR A 210 -15.86 1.42 -13.65
N SER A 211 -16.95 0.66 -13.51
CA SER A 211 -17.92 0.77 -12.41
C SER A 211 -17.32 0.64 -11.00
N ALA A 212 -16.17 -0.02 -10.87
CA ALA A 212 -15.46 -0.17 -9.60
C ALA A 212 -14.60 1.05 -9.23
N PHE A 213 -14.38 2.01 -10.14
CA PHE A 213 -13.55 3.18 -9.90
C PHE A 213 -14.37 4.37 -9.42
N THR A 214 -13.84 5.10 -8.45
CA THR A 214 -14.43 6.34 -7.97
C THR A 214 -13.46 7.48 -8.14
N LEU A 215 -13.97 8.63 -8.58
CA LEU A 215 -13.23 9.88 -8.64
C LEU A 215 -13.24 10.58 -7.27
N LYS A 216 -12.07 11.06 -6.85
CA LYS A 216 -11.90 11.89 -5.66
C LYS A 216 -10.89 13.00 -5.93
N GLU A 217 -11.27 14.23 -5.62
CA GLU A 217 -10.31 15.35 -5.56
C GLU A 217 -9.66 15.38 -4.17
N LEU A 218 -8.33 15.37 -4.15
CA LEU A 218 -7.54 15.44 -2.91
C LEU A 218 -7.23 16.90 -2.58
N PRO A 219 -7.08 17.26 -1.28
CA PRO A 219 -6.72 18.62 -0.85
C PRO A 219 -5.42 19.17 -1.47
N THR A 220 -4.58 18.28 -2.02
CA THR A 220 -3.34 18.62 -2.75
C THR A 220 -3.58 19.09 -4.18
N GLY A 221 -4.83 19.19 -4.65
CA GLY A 221 -5.20 19.53 -6.03
C GLY A 221 -4.98 18.38 -7.02
N VAL A 222 -4.86 17.16 -6.52
CA VAL A 222 -4.73 15.93 -7.32
C VAL A 222 -6.10 15.28 -7.44
N VAL A 223 -6.54 15.00 -8.66
CA VAL A 223 -7.65 14.08 -8.92
C VAL A 223 -7.10 12.67 -8.87
N LEU A 224 -7.72 11.81 -8.07
CA LEU A 224 -7.46 10.39 -7.99
C LEU A 224 -8.71 9.62 -8.40
N ILE A 225 -8.55 8.69 -9.33
CA ILE A 225 -9.58 7.74 -9.75
C ILE A 225 -9.05 6.35 -9.46
N SER A 226 -9.61 5.72 -8.44
CA SER A 226 -9.13 4.45 -7.89
C SER A 226 -10.31 3.57 -7.47
N ASN A 227 -10.06 2.27 -7.36
CA ASN A 227 -11.04 1.35 -6.80
C ASN A 227 -11.10 1.51 -5.27
N PRO A 228 -12.24 1.87 -4.64
CA PRO A 228 -12.34 2.02 -3.18
C PRO A 228 -12.01 0.75 -2.39
N SER A 229 -12.20 -0.42 -3.00
CA SER A 229 -11.84 -1.69 -2.38
C SER A 229 -10.33 -1.91 -2.31
N GLN A 230 -9.54 -1.12 -3.05
CA GLN A 230 -8.09 -1.15 -3.02
C GLN A 230 -7.55 -0.65 -1.67
N ASN A 231 -7.23 -1.59 -0.79
CA ASN A 231 -6.60 -1.34 0.49
C ASN A 231 -5.55 -2.42 0.79
N LYS A 232 -4.85 -2.30 1.93
CA LYS A 232 -3.74 -3.20 2.30
C LYS A 232 -4.19 -4.61 2.72
N GLY A 233 -5.46 -4.76 3.14
CA GLY A 233 -6.03 -6.00 3.65
C GLY A 233 -5.99 -7.16 2.65
N PRO A 234 -6.54 -7.02 1.44
CA PRO A 234 -6.50 -8.06 0.41
C PRO A 234 -5.11 -8.60 0.12
N ARG A 235 -4.09 -7.73 0.04
CA ARG A 235 -2.70 -8.16 -0.13
C ARG A 235 -2.23 -8.99 1.06
N LEU A 236 -2.52 -8.57 2.28
CA LEU A 236 -2.15 -9.36 3.46
C LEU A 236 -2.85 -10.71 3.47
N GLU A 237 -4.15 -10.77 3.17
CA GLU A 237 -4.88 -12.04 3.05
C GLU A 237 -4.26 -12.96 1.99
N LYS A 238 -3.88 -12.42 0.83
CA LYS A 238 -3.18 -13.16 -0.23
C LYS A 238 -1.86 -13.73 0.28
N ILE A 239 -1.07 -12.93 1.00
CA ILE A 239 0.21 -13.39 1.59
C ILE A 239 -0.03 -14.54 2.58
N LEU A 240 -1.00 -14.38 3.49
CA LEU A 240 -1.33 -15.37 4.51
C LEU A 240 -1.85 -16.69 3.90
N ARG A 241 -2.67 -16.62 2.85
CA ARG A 241 -3.25 -17.80 2.18
C ARG A 241 -2.25 -18.55 1.32
N THR A 242 -1.44 -17.82 0.54
CA THR A 242 -0.59 -18.44 -0.49
C THR A 242 0.76 -18.92 0.03
N LYS A 243 1.11 -18.61 1.28
CA LYS A 243 2.45 -18.87 1.85
C LYS A 243 3.58 -18.43 0.92
N ARG A 244 3.39 -17.37 0.10
CA ARG A 244 4.36 -16.82 -0.89
C ARG A 244 5.65 -16.23 -0.29
N CYS A 245 5.99 -16.69 0.90
CA CYS A 245 7.25 -16.51 1.58
C CYS A 245 8.23 -17.65 1.26
N THR A 246 7.76 -18.77 0.73
CA THR A 246 8.62 -19.86 0.24
C THR A 246 8.97 -19.62 -1.23
N SER A 247 10.28 -19.50 -1.48
CA SER A 247 10.93 -19.46 -2.80
C SER A 247 10.57 -20.65 -3.68
#